data_AF-A0A3E0N080-F1
#
_entry.id   AF-A0A3E0N080-F1
#
_cell.length_a   1.000
_cell.length_b   1.000
_cell.length_c   1.000
_cell.angle_alpha   90.00
_cell.angle_beta   90.00
_cell.angle_gamma   90.00
#
_symmetry.space_group_name_H-M   'P 1'
#
loop_
_entity.id
_entity.type
_entity.pdbx_description
1 polymer ?
#
loop_
_entity_poly.entity_id
_entity_poly.type
_entity_poly.pdbx_seq_one_letter_code
_entity_poly.pdbx_strand_id
1 'polypeptide(L)'
;MGTYLAIAVGVVAFLMLLAAPPLVRRYRRLRRASRQQRARRDFLAQREHLEAKFIDMANANSRPRGLRWANCEFADSVAFALDRSSGELTALVGITVSFEAIEGGGMEEVEAVSNLRAATAVFQHSPHGWKTLGRA
;
A
#
# COMPACT_ATOMS: atom_id res chain seq x y z
N MET A 1 -11.70 -59.60 -4.23
CA MET A 1 -10.63 -58.68 -4.68
C MET A 1 -11.17 -57.28 -5.00
N GLY A 2 -12.19 -57.13 -5.85
CA GLY A 2 -12.67 -55.81 -6.31
C GLY A 2 -13.28 -54.88 -5.26
N THR A 3 -13.97 -55.42 -4.24
CA THR A 3 -14.59 -54.63 -3.17
C THR A 3 -13.57 -53.94 -2.25
N TYR A 4 -12.51 -54.63 -1.84
CA TYR A 4 -11.43 -54.05 -1.03
C TYR A 4 -10.67 -52.96 -1.78
N LEU A 5 -10.50 -53.12 -3.10
CA LEU A 5 -9.84 -52.13 -3.94
C LEU A 5 -10.70 -50.86 -4.08
N ALA A 6 -12.01 -51.00 -4.24
CA ALA A 6 -12.95 -49.88 -4.25
C ALA A 6 -12.99 -49.13 -2.90
N ILE A 7 -12.98 -49.86 -1.78
CA ILE A 7 -12.95 -49.26 -0.43
C ILE A 7 -11.63 -48.51 -0.22
N ALA A 8 -10.49 -49.10 -0.59
CA ALA A 8 -9.19 -48.46 -0.46
C ALA A 8 -9.11 -47.15 -1.26
N VAL A 9 -9.61 -47.15 -2.51
CA VAL A 9 -9.67 -45.93 -3.33
C VAL A 9 -10.59 -44.87 -2.70
N GLY A 10 -11.75 -45.28 -2.20
CA GLY A 10 -12.69 -44.38 -1.52
C GLY A 10 -12.10 -43.72 -0.27
N VAL A 11 -11.39 -44.50 0.57
CA VAL A 11 -10.73 -44.00 1.78
C VAL A 11 -9.62 -43.01 1.41
N VAL A 12 -8.79 -43.33 0.42
CA VAL A 12 -7.72 -42.42 -0.04
C VAL A 12 -8.30 -41.12 -0.60
N ALA A 13 -9.36 -41.19 -1.42
CA ALA A 13 -10.02 -40.00 -1.97
C ALA A 13 -10.63 -39.14 -0.85
N PHE A 14 -11.27 -39.76 0.15
CA PHE A 14 -11.84 -39.08 1.30
C PHE A 14 -10.76 -38.40 2.16
N LEU A 15 -9.65 -39.09 2.43
CA LEU A 15 -8.50 -38.52 3.14
C LEU A 15 -7.86 -37.34 2.39
N MET A 16 -7.74 -37.42 1.06
CA MET A 16 -7.26 -36.29 0.24
C MET A 16 -8.22 -35.09 0.30
N LEU A 17 -9.53 -35.32 0.24
CA LEU A 17 -10.55 -34.28 0.34
C LEU A 17 -10.50 -33.56 1.70
N LEU A 18 -10.28 -34.30 2.79
CA LEU A 18 -10.14 -33.73 4.13
C LEU A 18 -8.81 -32.99 4.33
N ALA A 19 -7.71 -33.49 3.75
CA ALA A 19 -6.38 -32.92 3.92
C ALA A 19 -6.10 -31.72 2.98
N ALA A 20 -6.75 -31.62 1.82
CA ALA A 20 -6.49 -30.57 0.84
C ALA A 20 -6.76 -29.14 1.36
N PRO A 21 -7.86 -28.83 2.07
CA PRO A 21 -8.13 -27.48 2.57
C PRO A 21 -7.06 -26.92 3.52
N PRO A 22 -6.58 -27.62 4.57
CA PRO A 22 -5.52 -27.11 5.43
C PRO A 22 -4.19 -26.97 4.70
N LEU A 23 -3.85 -27.89 3.79
CA LEU A 23 -2.64 -27.82 2.95
C LEU A 23 -2.67 -26.57 2.04
N VAL A 24 -3.78 -26.33 1.34
CA VAL A 24 -3.97 -25.15 0.48
C VAL A 24 -3.93 -23.87 1.31
N ARG A 25 -4.58 -23.84 2.49
CA ARG A 25 -4.52 -22.68 3.40
C ARG A 25 -3.10 -22.39 3.86
N ARG A 26 -2.34 -23.42 4.26
CA ARG A 26 -0.94 -23.28 4.67
C ARG A 26 -0.07 -22.76 3.53
N TYR A 27 -0.22 -23.35 2.35
CA TYR A 27 0.51 -22.93 1.16
C TYR A 27 0.21 -21.47 0.77
N ARG A 28 -1.07 -21.08 0.78
CA ARG A 28 -1.49 -19.69 0.52
C ARG A 28 -0.92 -18.74 1.57
N ARG A 29 -0.88 -19.11 2.86
CA ARG A 29 -0.28 -18.29 3.93
C ARG A 29 1.22 -18.09 3.70
N LEU A 30 1.96 -19.15 3.40
CA LEU A 30 3.40 -19.07 3.14
C LEU A 30 3.71 -18.19 1.91
N ARG A 31 2.99 -18.42 0.80
CA ARG A 31 3.15 -17.58 -0.40
C ARG A 31 2.82 -16.12 -0.15
N ARG A 32 1.77 -15.83 0.65
CA ARG A 32 1.42 -14.45 1.03
C ARG A 32 2.53 -13.79 1.84
N ALA A 33 3.09 -14.49 2.83
CA ALA A 33 4.20 -13.97 3.63
C ALA A 33 5.43 -13.61 2.77
N SER A 34 5.83 -14.51 1.85
CA SER A 34 6.95 -14.25 0.94
C SER A 34 6.67 -13.07 0.00
N ARG A 35 5.45 -12.98 -0.54
CA ARG A 35 5.04 -11.85 -1.39
C ARG A 35 5.07 -10.53 -0.63
N GLN A 36 4.59 -10.51 0.62
CA GLN A 36 4.60 -9.32 1.47
C GLN A 36 6.03 -8.87 1.79
N GLN A 37 6.93 -9.80 2.14
CA GLN A 37 8.32 -9.46 2.39
C GLN A 37 9.00 -8.90 1.14
N ARG A 38 8.72 -9.49 -0.04
CA ARG A 38 9.23 -8.96 -1.31
C ARG A 38 8.71 -7.56 -1.59
N ALA A 39 7.40 -7.34 -1.50
CA ALA A 39 6.80 -6.03 -1.70
C ALA A 39 7.35 -4.96 -0.73
N ARG A 40 7.61 -5.30 0.54
CA ARG A 40 8.30 -4.39 1.49
C ARG A 40 9.70 -4.02 1.03
N ARG A 41 10.50 -5.01 0.63
CA ARG A 41 11.86 -4.75 0.11
C ARG A 41 11.82 -3.91 -1.16
N ASP A 42 10.90 -4.23 -2.05
CA ASP A 42 10.71 -3.50 -3.30
C ASP A 42 10.30 -2.05 -3.02
N PHE A 43 9.45 -1.78 -2.02
CA PHE A 43 9.10 -0.42 -1.60
C PHE A 43 10.32 0.35 -1.16
N LEU A 44 11.09 -0.22 -0.23
CA LEU A 44 12.29 0.44 0.32
C LEU A 44 13.32 0.74 -0.77
N ALA A 45 13.48 -0.17 -1.74
CA ALA A 45 14.41 0.01 -2.85
C ALA A 45 14.01 1.11 -3.84
N GLN A 46 12.71 1.41 -3.96
CA GLN A 46 12.19 2.41 -4.90
C GLN A 46 11.57 3.63 -4.20
N ARG A 47 11.83 3.78 -2.90
CA ARG A 47 11.18 4.75 -2.03
C ARG A 47 11.29 6.17 -2.58
N GLU A 48 12.52 6.60 -2.87
CA GLU A 48 12.81 7.95 -3.38
C GLU A 48 12.04 8.25 -4.68
N HIS A 49 11.99 7.29 -5.60
CA HIS A 49 11.22 7.43 -6.84
C HIS A 49 9.70 7.56 -6.59
N LEU A 50 9.17 6.79 -5.62
CA LEU A 50 7.75 6.88 -5.25
C LEU A 50 7.43 8.20 -4.56
N GLU A 51 8.31 8.72 -3.71
CA GLU A 51 8.17 10.01 -3.04
C GLU A 51 8.17 11.16 -4.05
N ALA A 52 9.09 11.15 -5.03
CA ALA A 52 9.08 12.12 -6.13
C ALA A 52 7.75 12.07 -6.90
N LYS A 53 7.30 10.87 -7.28
CA LYS A 53 6.02 10.68 -7.97
C LYS A 53 4.82 11.13 -7.11
N PHE A 54 4.90 10.98 -5.80
CA PHE A 54 3.88 11.46 -4.88
C PHE A 54 3.77 12.98 -4.95
N ILE A 55 4.91 13.69 -4.90
CA ILE A 55 4.95 15.15 -4.98
C ILE A 55 4.33 15.63 -6.30
N ASP A 56 4.73 15.02 -7.42
CA ASP A 56 4.18 15.35 -8.75
C ASP A 56 2.65 15.22 -8.79
N MET A 57 2.13 14.09 -8.27
CA MET A 57 0.69 13.83 -8.25
C MET A 57 -0.06 14.67 -7.22
N ALA A 58 0.54 14.98 -6.08
CA ALA A 58 -0.05 15.83 -5.05
C ALA A 58 -0.20 17.27 -5.56
N ASN A 59 0.80 17.78 -6.27
CA ASN A 59 0.72 19.07 -6.96
C ASN A 59 -0.36 19.10 -8.05
N ALA A 60 -0.50 18.02 -8.83
CA ALA A 60 -1.53 17.94 -9.86
C ALA A 60 -2.97 17.80 -9.30
N ASN A 61 -3.13 17.08 -8.19
CA ASN A 61 -4.45 16.73 -7.64
C ASN A 61 -4.95 17.68 -6.54
N SER A 62 -4.07 18.48 -5.92
CA SER A 62 -4.47 19.48 -4.92
C SER A 62 -5.20 20.63 -5.63
N ARG A 63 -6.52 20.49 -5.73
CA ARG A 63 -7.40 21.52 -6.29
C ARG A 63 -7.14 22.84 -5.53
N PRO A 64 -6.59 23.88 -6.18
CA PRO A 64 -6.07 25.02 -5.45
C PRO A 64 -7.27 25.78 -4.90
N ARG A 65 -7.37 25.83 -3.57
CA ARG A 65 -8.16 26.89 -2.91
C ARG A 65 -7.38 28.21 -2.91
N GLY A 66 -6.33 28.37 -3.73
CA GLY A 66 -5.36 29.47 -3.64
C GLY A 66 -4.08 29.10 -2.88
N LEU A 67 -3.82 27.80 -2.65
CA LEU A 67 -2.61 27.29 -1.97
C LEU A 67 -1.92 26.27 -2.88
N ARG A 68 -0.59 26.35 -2.98
CA ARG A 68 0.28 25.34 -3.62
C ARG A 68 1.15 24.64 -2.57
N TRP A 69 1.50 23.39 -2.80
CA TRP A 69 2.50 22.72 -1.97
C TRP A 69 3.85 23.37 -2.24
N ALA A 70 4.52 23.81 -1.19
CA ALA A 70 5.80 24.50 -1.29
C ALA A 70 6.96 23.57 -0.94
N ASN A 71 6.82 22.83 0.16
CA ASN A 71 7.77 21.82 0.59
C ASN A 71 7.04 20.60 1.17
N CYS A 72 7.64 19.42 1.01
CA CYS A 72 7.15 18.16 1.56
C CYS A 72 8.33 17.35 2.07
N GLU A 73 8.39 17.15 3.37
CA GLU A 73 9.39 16.32 4.04
C GLU A 73 8.77 14.96 4.40
N PHE A 74 9.46 13.87 4.06
CA PHE A 74 9.03 12.51 4.38
C PHE A 74 9.77 11.99 5.61
N ALA A 75 9.05 11.41 6.55
CA ALA A 75 9.64 10.75 7.71
C ALA A 75 10.35 9.45 7.30
N ASP A 76 11.50 9.14 7.93
CA ASP A 76 12.24 7.91 7.64
C ASP A 76 11.44 6.62 7.93
N SER A 77 10.54 6.67 8.90
CA SER A 77 9.73 5.53 9.30
C SER A 77 8.61 5.23 8.31
N VAL A 78 8.43 3.94 7.99
CA VAL A 78 7.35 3.46 7.11
C VAL A 78 6.49 2.47 7.85
N ALA A 79 5.18 2.74 7.94
CA ALA A 79 4.20 1.80 8.46
C ALA A 79 3.56 1.01 7.32
N PHE A 80 3.52 -0.32 7.45
CA PHE A 80 2.91 -1.20 6.45
C PHE A 80 1.59 -1.78 6.95
N ALA A 81 0.50 -1.51 6.23
CA ALA A 81 -0.81 -2.09 6.47
C ALA A 81 -1.15 -3.14 5.40
N LEU A 82 -1.98 -4.13 5.76
CA LEU A 82 -2.54 -5.08 4.81
C LEU A 82 -3.99 -4.72 4.54
N ASP A 83 -4.33 -4.58 3.26
CA ASP A 83 -5.73 -4.55 2.87
C ASP A 83 -6.32 -5.94 3.11
N ARG A 84 -7.38 -6.01 3.91
CA ARG A 84 -8.05 -7.25 4.27
C ARG A 84 -8.73 -7.92 3.07
N SER A 85 -9.18 -7.13 2.10
CA SER A 85 -9.92 -7.62 0.95
C SER A 85 -9.00 -8.21 -0.12
N SER A 86 -7.96 -7.48 -0.51
CA SER A 86 -7.00 -7.91 -1.54
C SER A 86 -5.80 -8.70 -0.97
N GLY A 87 -5.45 -8.49 0.30
CA GLY A 87 -4.22 -9.00 0.92
C GLY A 87 -2.97 -8.25 0.49
N GLU A 88 -3.11 -7.13 -0.24
CA GLU A 88 -2.01 -6.30 -0.73
C GLU A 88 -1.51 -5.33 0.36
N LEU A 89 -0.25 -4.90 0.21
CA LEU A 89 0.37 -3.97 1.16
C LEU A 89 0.05 -2.52 0.80
N THR A 90 -0.23 -1.74 1.82
CA THR A 90 -0.23 -0.28 1.77
C THR A 90 0.93 0.21 2.64
N ALA A 91 1.78 1.07 2.10
CA ALA A 91 2.80 1.77 2.86
C ALA A 91 2.27 3.17 3.21
N LEU A 92 2.42 3.52 4.48
CA LEU A 92 2.00 4.78 5.08
C LEU A 92 3.25 5.47 5.58
N VAL A 93 3.53 6.65 5.05
CA VAL A 93 4.71 7.45 5.41
C VAL A 93 4.23 8.77 5.96
N GLY A 94 4.69 9.13 7.17
CA GLY A 94 4.41 10.43 7.72
C GLY A 94 5.05 11.51 6.85
N ILE A 95 4.32 12.58 6.56
CA ILE A 95 4.86 13.73 5.84
C ILE A 95 4.57 15.02 6.59
N THR A 96 5.47 15.97 6.43
CA THR A 96 5.29 17.36 6.85
C THR A 96 5.22 18.22 5.60
N VAL A 97 4.10 18.93 5.41
CA VAL A 97 3.83 19.72 4.20
C VAL A 97 3.69 21.19 4.57
N SER A 98 4.32 22.07 3.79
CA SER A 98 4.06 23.51 3.82
C SER A 98 3.30 23.96 2.59
N PHE A 99 2.46 24.99 2.77
CA PHE A 99 1.68 25.59 1.72
C PHE A 99 2.10 27.04 1.49
N GLU A 100 2.21 27.43 0.23
CA GLU A 100 2.40 28.81 -0.18
C GLU A 100 1.11 29.33 -0.86
N ALA A 101 0.74 30.57 -0.56
CA ALA A 101 -0.36 31.23 -1.25
C ALA A 101 -0.03 31.41 -2.73
N ILE A 102 -1.03 31.23 -3.58
CA ILE A 102 -0.98 31.63 -4.97
C ILE A 102 -1.40 33.10 -5.01
N GLU A 103 -0.53 33.95 -5.58
CA GLU A 103 -0.74 35.40 -5.69
C GLU A 103 -2.07 35.70 -6.41
N GLY A 104 -2.89 36.57 -5.83
CA GLY A 104 -4.23 36.90 -6.33
C GLY A 104 -5.31 35.86 -6.01
N GLY A 105 -4.99 34.82 -5.21
CA GLY A 105 -5.91 33.75 -4.82
C GLY A 105 -6.80 34.05 -3.61
N GLY A 106 -6.67 35.24 -3.00
CA GLY A 106 -7.49 35.66 -1.85
C GLY A 106 -7.20 34.92 -0.53
N MET A 107 -6.10 34.16 -0.46
CA MET A 107 -5.67 33.42 0.75
C MET A 107 -4.36 33.93 1.36
N GLU A 108 -3.86 35.09 0.90
CA GLU A 108 -2.58 35.68 1.33
C GLU A 108 -2.51 35.98 2.84
N GLU A 109 -3.66 36.23 3.48
CA GLU A 109 -3.76 36.54 4.92
C GLU A 109 -4.17 35.34 5.81
N VAL A 110 -4.29 34.12 5.25
CA VAL A 110 -4.73 32.95 6.03
C VAL A 110 -3.53 32.35 6.78
N GLU A 111 -3.62 32.16 8.11
CA GLU A 111 -2.59 31.49 8.94
C GLU A 111 -2.17 30.08 8.45
N ALA A 112 -2.92 29.49 7.52
CA ALA A 112 -2.56 28.26 6.84
C ALA A 112 -1.34 28.41 5.92
N VAL A 113 -1.10 29.63 5.41
CA VAL A 113 0.10 30.03 4.70
C VAL A 113 1.18 30.23 5.77
N SER A 114 2.31 29.52 5.65
CA SER A 114 3.42 29.41 6.62
C SER A 114 3.34 28.32 7.70
N ASN A 115 2.19 27.66 7.89
CA ASN A 115 2.09 26.62 8.93
C ASN A 115 2.37 25.20 8.38
N LEU A 116 3.27 24.48 9.03
CA LEU A 116 3.61 23.09 8.71
C LEU A 116 2.45 22.17 9.11
N ARG A 117 2.06 21.27 8.20
CA ARG A 117 1.00 20.29 8.46
C ARG A 117 1.53 18.88 8.42
N ALA A 118 1.24 18.12 9.47
CA ALA A 118 1.44 16.68 9.46
C ALA A 118 0.33 16.02 8.63
N ALA A 119 0.72 15.12 7.73
CA ALA A 119 -0.17 14.29 6.94
C ALA A 119 0.43 12.90 6.71
N THR A 120 -0.26 12.02 5.99
CA THR A 120 0.25 10.65 5.72
C THR A 120 0.22 10.36 4.23
N ALA A 121 1.38 10.27 3.60
CA ALA A 121 1.48 9.81 2.22
C ALA A 121 1.11 8.33 2.11
N VAL A 122 0.18 8.02 1.20
CA VAL A 122 -0.33 6.67 0.98
C VAL A 122 0.21 6.08 -0.32
N PHE A 123 0.86 4.92 -0.21
CA PHE A 123 1.35 4.13 -1.34
C PHE A 123 0.69 2.75 -1.32
N GLN A 124 0.20 2.30 -2.47
CA GLN A 124 -0.52 1.03 -2.62
C GLN A 124 0.27 0.09 -3.52
N HIS A 125 0.51 -1.14 -3.04
CA HIS A 125 1.10 -2.19 -3.84
C HIS A 125 0.01 -2.86 -4.69
N SER A 126 0.32 -3.13 -5.96
CA SER A 126 -0.54 -3.87 -6.88
C SER A 126 0.27 -4.96 -7.61
N PRO A 127 -0.34 -5.83 -8.44
CA PRO A 127 0.42 -6.80 -9.23
C PRO A 127 1.40 -6.14 -10.22
N HIS A 128 1.22 -4.86 -10.51
CA HIS A 128 2.05 -4.06 -11.43
C HIS A 128 3.12 -3.24 -10.69
N GLY A 129 3.29 -3.48 -9.38
CA GLY A 129 4.20 -2.73 -8.52
C GLY A 129 3.49 -1.67 -7.67
N TRP A 130 4.30 -0.83 -7.03
CA TRP A 130 3.86 0.23 -6.13
C TRP A 130 3.34 1.45 -6.90
N LYS A 131 2.27 2.06 -6.37
CA LYS A 131 1.63 3.25 -6.93
C LYS A 131 1.25 4.22 -5.81
N THR A 132 1.12 5.49 -6.17
CA THR A 132 0.57 6.56 -5.33
C THR A 132 -0.51 7.29 -6.12
N LEU A 133 -1.44 7.93 -5.41
CA LEU A 133 -2.41 8.85 -5.99
C LEU A 133 -2.16 10.31 -5.56
N GLY A 134 -1.03 10.59 -4.91
CA GLY A 134 -0.72 11.92 -4.35
C GLY A 134 -1.69 12.34 -3.24
N ARG A 135 -2.20 11.38 -2.47
CA ARG A 135 -3.17 11.61 -1.39
C ARG A 135 -2.48 11.58 -0.03
N ALA A 136 -2.74 12.59 0.79
CA ALA A 136 -2.28 12.68 2.18
C ALA A 136 -3.32 13.34 3.08
#